data_AF-A0A7W0LRR9-F1
#
_entry.id   AF-A0A7W0LRR9-F1
#
_cell.length_a   1.000
_cell.length_b   1.000
_cell.length_c   1.000
_cell.angle_alpha   90.00
_cell.angle_beta   90.00
_cell.angle_gamma   90.00
#
_symmetry.space_group_name_H-M   'P 1'
#
loop_
_entity.id
_entity.type
_entity.pdbx_description
1 polymer ?
#
loop_
_entity_poly.entity_id
_entity_poly.type
_entity_poly.pdbx_seq_one_letter_code
_entity_poly.pdbx_strand_id
1 'polypeptide(L)'
;MDEGRKQSRAIAAYLGALENHRPKRGRKRTPESIAKRLDAIDNSLESAVPVKRLSLIQERLDLLEERTAMDTKVDLTGLEKDFVATARTYGRRKGISYGAWRQLGVTPAVLKKAGISRASG
;
A
#
# COMPACT_ATOMS: atom_id res chain seq x y z
N MET A 1 -25.11 17.99 0.61
CA MET A 1 -23.93 18.23 -0.26
C MET A 1 -22.73 17.33 0.13
N ASP A 2 -22.94 16.04 0.40
CA ASP A 2 -21.93 15.23 1.11
C ASP A 2 -21.21 14.19 0.23
N GLU A 3 -21.89 13.65 -0.78
CA GLU A 3 -21.34 12.58 -1.63
C GLU A 3 -20.15 13.02 -2.48
N GLY A 4 -20.19 14.24 -3.04
CA GLY A 4 -19.08 14.75 -3.85
C GLY A 4 -17.78 14.89 -3.06
N ARG A 5 -17.88 15.28 -1.78
CA ARG A 5 -16.72 15.50 -0.89
C ARG A 5 -16.15 14.16 -0.41
N LYS A 6 -17.01 13.19 -0.08
CA LYS A 6 -16.62 11.81 0.25
C LYS A 6 -15.89 11.13 -0.91
N GLN A 7 -16.45 11.20 -2.13
CA GLN A 7 -15.80 10.69 -3.34
C GLN A 7 -14.43 11.33 -3.58
N SER A 8 -14.32 12.65 -3.39
CA SER A 8 -13.05 13.36 -3.61
C SER A 8 -11.98 12.93 -2.60
N ARG A 9 -12.37 12.71 -1.33
CA ARG A 9 -11.48 12.21 -0.28
C ARG A 9 -10.97 10.81 -0.57
N ALA A 10 -11.86 9.91 -0.99
CA ALA A 10 -11.54 8.54 -1.39
C ALA A 10 -10.46 8.49 -2.49
N ILE A 11 -10.71 9.26 -3.56
CA ILE A 11 -9.80 9.38 -4.70
C ILE A 11 -8.45 9.97 -4.25
N ALA A 12 -8.47 11.07 -3.50
CA ALA A 12 -7.24 11.74 -3.05
C ALA A 12 -6.41 10.84 -2.12
N ALA A 13 -7.03 10.13 -1.19
CA ALA A 13 -6.35 9.22 -0.28
C ALA A 13 -5.65 8.08 -1.03
N TYR A 14 -6.35 7.43 -1.96
CA TYR A 14 -5.78 6.33 -2.75
C TYR A 14 -4.65 6.81 -3.67
N LEU A 15 -4.83 7.93 -4.37
CA LEU A 15 -3.80 8.48 -5.27
C LEU A 15 -2.57 8.97 -4.50
N GLY A 16 -2.76 9.66 -3.38
CA GLY A 16 -1.64 10.10 -2.53
C GLY A 16 -0.85 8.92 -1.97
N ALA A 17 -1.53 7.85 -1.56
CA ALA A 17 -0.87 6.63 -1.14
C ALA A 17 -0.12 5.95 -2.31
N LEU A 18 -0.68 5.89 -3.53
CA LEU A 18 0.04 5.36 -4.69
C LEU A 18 1.34 6.12 -5.01
N GLU A 19 1.35 7.45 -4.88
CA GLU A 19 2.56 8.25 -5.07
C GLU A 19 3.64 7.91 -4.03
N ASN A 20 3.25 7.75 -2.76
CA ASN A 20 4.16 7.39 -1.68
C ASN A 20 4.66 5.94 -1.72
N HIS A 21 3.99 5.04 -2.44
CA HIS A 21 4.21 3.59 -2.35
C HIS A 21 4.67 2.91 -3.63
N ARG A 22 5.26 3.62 -4.60
CA ARG A 22 5.85 2.97 -5.80
C ARG A 22 6.91 1.93 -5.37
N PRO A 23 6.70 0.62 -5.65
CA PRO A 23 7.51 -0.43 -5.07
C PRO A 23 8.88 -0.57 -5.76
N LYS A 24 9.95 -0.77 -4.98
CA LYS A 24 11.22 -1.35 -5.45
C LYS A 24 11.09 -2.89 -5.40
N ARG A 25 11.42 -3.58 -6.50
CA ARG A 25 11.20 -5.02 -6.71
C ARG A 25 12.10 -5.87 -5.78
N GLY A 26 11.51 -6.80 -5.01
CA GLY A 26 12.23 -7.79 -4.19
C GLY A 26 11.28 -8.86 -3.63
N ARG A 27 11.79 -10.08 -3.43
CA ARG A 27 11.06 -11.33 -3.08
C ARG A 27 10.25 -11.17 -1.77
N LYS A 28 9.05 -11.75 -1.69
CA LYS A 28 8.13 -11.58 -0.54
C LYS A 28 8.54 -12.41 0.68
N ARG A 29 8.94 -11.76 1.78
CA ARG A 29 8.70 -12.27 3.14
C ARG A 29 7.20 -12.10 3.49
N THR A 30 6.69 -12.83 4.48
CA THR A 30 5.30 -12.71 4.99
C THR A 30 5.30 -12.05 6.38
N PRO A 31 4.22 -11.31 6.75
CA PRO A 31 4.16 -10.61 8.04
C PRO A 31 4.27 -11.57 9.24
N GLU A 32 3.71 -12.77 9.13
CA GLU A 32 3.84 -13.83 10.14
C GLU A 32 5.28 -14.31 10.30
N SER A 33 6.03 -14.45 9.19
CA SER A 33 7.43 -14.84 9.25
C SER A 33 8.31 -13.74 9.84
N ILE A 34 7.97 -12.47 9.62
CA ILE A 34 8.65 -11.32 10.22
C ILE A 34 8.38 -11.28 11.73
N ALA A 35 7.13 -11.44 12.14
CA ALA A 35 6.77 -11.47 13.56
C ALA A 35 7.49 -12.58 14.32
N LYS A 36 7.51 -13.80 13.76
CA LYS A 36 8.27 -14.93 14.34
C LYS A 36 9.77 -14.64 14.43
N ARG A 37 10.34 -13.95 13.44
CA ARG A 37 11.77 -13.62 13.44
C ARG A 37 12.10 -12.52 14.45
N LEU A 38 11.25 -11.51 14.59
CA LEU A 38 11.39 -10.46 15.61
C LEU A 38 11.36 -11.05 17.02
N ASP A 39 10.45 -11.98 17.28
CA ASP A 39 10.36 -12.69 18.56
C ASP A 39 11.63 -13.49 18.86
N ALA A 40 12.14 -14.26 17.89
CA ALA A 40 13.39 -15.00 18.03
C ALA A 40 14.61 -14.09 18.26
N ILE A 41 14.63 -12.90 17.62
CA ILE A 41 15.68 -11.90 17.84
C ILE A 41 15.61 -11.36 19.28
N ASP A 42 14.42 -11.04 19.79
CA ASP A 42 14.24 -10.49 21.13
C ASP A 42 14.77 -11.44 22.20
N ASN A 43 14.38 -12.72 22.13
CA ASN A 43 14.92 -13.79 22.99
C ASN A 43 16.45 -13.94 22.87
N SER A 44 17.00 -13.80 21.65
CA SER A 44 18.45 -13.92 21.42
C SER A 44 19.23 -12.72 21.97
N LEU A 45 18.62 -11.54 22.08
CA LEU A 45 19.28 -10.33 22.57
C LEU A 45 19.58 -10.37 24.07
N GLU A 46 18.82 -11.13 24.85
CA GLU A 46 18.98 -11.24 26.31
C GLU A 46 20.33 -11.80 26.72
N SER A 47 20.85 -12.78 25.97
CA SER A 47 22.12 -13.45 26.24
C SER A 47 23.21 -13.18 25.20
N ALA A 48 22.95 -12.27 24.24
CA ALA A 48 23.90 -11.99 23.15
C ALA A 48 25.13 -11.20 23.62
N VAL A 49 26.31 -11.68 23.20
CA VAL A 49 27.58 -10.95 23.31
C VAL A 49 27.55 -9.66 22.47
N PRO A 50 28.37 -8.63 22.78
CA PRO A 50 28.23 -7.27 22.25
C PRO A 50 28.15 -7.17 20.71
N VAL A 51 29.02 -7.91 20.00
CA VAL A 51 29.04 -7.91 18.52
C VAL A 51 27.79 -8.58 17.95
N LYS A 52 27.35 -9.70 18.53
CA LYS A 52 26.15 -10.42 18.11
C LYS A 52 24.90 -9.59 18.38
N ARG A 53 24.86 -8.86 19.50
CA ARG A 53 23.79 -7.94 19.88
C ARG A 53 23.63 -6.84 18.83
N LEU A 54 24.72 -6.25 18.35
CA LEU A 54 24.69 -5.25 17.28
C LEU A 54 24.06 -5.79 15.98
N SER A 55 24.47 -6.98 15.51
CA SER A 55 23.90 -7.58 14.30
C SER A 55 22.42 -7.92 14.45
N LEU A 56 22.00 -8.41 15.63
CA LEU A 56 20.59 -8.71 15.92
C LEU A 56 19.75 -7.43 15.95
N ILE A 57 20.29 -6.32 16.47
CA ILE A 57 19.61 -5.01 16.44
C ILE A 57 19.45 -4.52 15.00
N GLN A 58 20.47 -4.66 14.14
CA GLN A 58 20.36 -4.30 12.72
C GLN A 58 19.30 -5.14 12.00
N GLU A 59 19.28 -6.46 12.24
CA GLU A 59 18.26 -7.34 11.68
C GLU A 59 16.85 -6.99 12.17
N ARG A 60 16.70 -6.59 13.45
CA ARG A 60 15.43 -6.11 14.01
C ARG A 60 14.94 -4.85 13.29
N LEU A 61 15.84 -3.89 13.01
CA LEU A 61 15.49 -2.65 12.30
C LEU A 61 15.02 -2.94 10.87
N ASP A 62 15.77 -3.74 10.10
CA ASP A 62 15.38 -4.17 8.74
C ASP A 62 13.99 -4.82 8.72
N LEU A 63 13.72 -5.72 9.66
CA LEU A 63 12.44 -6.41 9.79
C LEU A 63 11.29 -5.47 10.20
N LEU A 64 11.55 -4.44 11.01
CA LEU A 64 10.55 -3.43 11.37
C LEU A 64 10.23 -2.50 10.20
N GLU A 65 11.22 -2.11 9.41
CA GLU A 65 11.01 -1.34 8.17
C GLU A 65 10.18 -2.16 7.17
N GLU A 66 10.53 -3.44 7.00
CA GLU A 66 9.79 -4.35 6.13
C GLU A 66 8.35 -4.56 6.62
N ARG A 67 8.14 -4.69 7.94
CA ARG A 67 6.79 -4.80 8.53
C ARG A 67 5.97 -3.54 8.29
N THR A 68 6.57 -2.36 8.47
CA THR A 68 5.91 -1.07 8.21
C THR A 68 5.47 -0.99 6.75
N ALA A 69 6.35 -1.36 5.81
CA ALA A 69 6.00 -1.40 4.39
C ALA A 69 4.85 -2.38 4.07
N MET A 70 4.74 -3.50 4.79
CA MET A 70 3.61 -4.43 4.65
C MET A 70 2.30 -3.89 5.23
N ASP A 71 2.35 -3.25 6.39
CA ASP A 71 1.18 -2.60 7.01
C ASP A 71 0.61 -1.54 6.07
N THR A 72 1.47 -0.71 5.48
CA THR A 72 1.02 0.31 4.53
C THR A 72 0.45 -0.29 3.24
N LYS A 73 0.89 -1.49 2.84
CA LYS A 73 0.26 -2.22 1.73
C LYS A 73 -1.16 -2.71 2.08
N VAL A 74 -1.42 -3.05 3.34
CA VAL A 74 -2.77 -3.39 3.82
C VAL A 74 -3.65 -2.14 3.79
N ASP A 75 -3.14 -0.99 4.24
CA ASP A 75 -3.84 0.30 4.15
C ASP A 75 -4.22 0.65 2.70
N LEU A 76 -3.28 0.50 1.75
CA LEU A 76 -3.55 0.64 0.32
C LEU A 76 -4.69 -0.26 -0.18
N THR A 77 -4.84 -1.46 0.37
CA THR A 77 -5.93 -2.38 0.00
C THR A 77 -7.28 -1.88 0.50
N GLY A 78 -7.32 -1.24 1.68
CA GLY A 78 -8.50 -0.55 2.20
C GLY A 78 -8.88 0.65 1.34
N LEU A 79 -7.91 1.51 1.04
CA LEU A 79 -8.09 2.68 0.16
C LEU A 79 -8.51 2.27 -1.26
N GLU A 80 -7.98 1.17 -1.79
CA GLU A 80 -8.37 0.62 -3.11
C GLU A 80 -9.86 0.27 -3.15
N LYS A 81 -10.42 -0.31 -2.08
CA LYS A 81 -11.85 -0.65 -2.04
C LYS A 81 -12.73 0.59 -2.14
N ASP A 82 -12.39 1.64 -1.39
CA ASP A 82 -13.14 2.90 -1.38
C ASP A 82 -12.99 3.65 -2.71
N PHE A 83 -11.79 3.61 -3.29
CA PHE A 83 -11.53 4.08 -4.65
C PHE A 83 -12.40 3.34 -5.67
N VAL A 84 -12.42 2.01 -5.64
CA VAL A 84 -13.20 1.18 -6.58
C VAL A 84 -14.70 1.50 -6.51
N ALA A 85 -15.23 1.76 -5.31
CA ALA A 85 -16.64 2.10 -5.11
C ALA A 85 -17.02 3.48 -5.69
N THR A 86 -16.08 4.44 -5.71
CA THR A 86 -16.38 5.85 -6.03
C THR A 86 -15.83 6.31 -7.37
N ALA A 87 -14.77 5.67 -7.89
CA ALA A 87 -13.98 6.18 -9.01
C ALA A 87 -14.74 6.28 -10.32
N ARG A 88 -15.66 5.35 -10.61
CA ARG A 88 -16.47 5.41 -11.83
C ARG A 88 -17.39 6.61 -11.86
N THR A 89 -18.12 6.85 -10.78
CA THR A 89 -19.06 7.97 -10.66
C THR A 89 -18.31 9.30 -10.65
N TYR A 90 -17.20 9.37 -9.90
CA TYR A 90 -16.34 10.54 -9.89
C TYR A 90 -15.75 10.86 -11.26
N GLY A 91 -15.19 9.84 -11.93
CA GLY A 91 -14.60 9.97 -13.26
C GLY A 91 -15.60 10.40 -14.32
N ARG A 92 -16.81 9.80 -14.33
CA ARG A 92 -17.90 10.22 -15.24
C ARG A 92 -18.32 11.67 -15.02
N ARG A 93 -18.49 12.10 -13.76
CA ARG A 93 -18.88 13.48 -13.45
C ARG A 93 -17.80 14.51 -13.82
N LYS A 94 -16.53 14.11 -13.77
CA LYS A 94 -15.37 14.99 -14.02
C LYS A 94 -14.78 14.84 -15.42
N GLY A 95 -15.31 13.97 -16.28
CA GLY A 95 -14.76 13.70 -17.60
C GLY A 95 -13.36 13.05 -17.57
N ILE A 96 -13.03 12.30 -16.52
CA ILE A 96 -11.70 11.69 -16.36
C ILE A 96 -11.64 10.39 -17.15
N SER A 97 -10.77 10.37 -18.15
CA SER A 97 -10.55 9.21 -19.02
C SER A 97 -9.70 8.13 -18.35
N TYR A 98 -9.77 6.91 -18.88
CA TYR A 98 -8.92 5.78 -18.46
C TYR A 98 -7.42 6.15 -18.47
N GLY A 99 -6.98 6.90 -19.48
CA GLY A 99 -5.59 7.32 -19.63
C GLY A 99 -5.10 8.20 -18.49
N ALA A 100 -5.94 9.12 -17.99
CA ALA A 100 -5.58 9.99 -16.88
C ALA A 100 -5.31 9.20 -15.59
N TRP A 101 -6.15 8.20 -15.28
CA TRP A 101 -5.91 7.33 -14.13
C TRP A 101 -4.62 6.52 -14.26
N ARG A 102 -4.28 6.07 -15.47
CA ARG A 102 -3.05 5.32 -15.74
C ARG A 102 -1.80 6.18 -15.54
N GLN A 103 -1.84 7.47 -15.91
CA GLN A 103 -0.72 8.37 -15.69
C GLN A 103 -0.43 8.60 -14.21
N LEU A 104 -1.47 8.59 -13.36
CA LEU A 104 -1.32 8.67 -11.90
C LEU A 104 -0.89 7.35 -11.24
N GLY A 105 -0.61 6.30 -12.02
CA GLY A 105 -0.11 5.03 -11.51
C GLY A 105 -1.18 4.02 -11.10
N VAL A 106 -2.46 4.32 -11.32
CA VAL A 106 -3.53 3.35 -11.07
C VAL A 106 -3.39 2.16 -12.04
N THR A 107 -3.43 0.95 -11.51
CA THR A 107 -3.23 -0.26 -12.33
C THR A 107 -4.49 -0.61 -13.13
N PRO A 108 -4.36 -1.29 -14.28
CA PRO A 108 -5.51 -1.75 -15.07
C PRO A 108 -6.43 -2.67 -14.28
N ALA A 109 -5.90 -3.45 -13.33
CA ALA A 109 -6.68 -4.33 -12.47
C ALA A 109 -7.65 -3.54 -11.57
N VAL A 110 -7.17 -2.44 -10.98
CA VAL A 110 -7.99 -1.57 -10.12
C VAL A 110 -9.04 -0.82 -10.92
N LEU A 111 -8.68 -0.31 -12.10
CA LEU A 111 -9.64 0.35 -12.99
C LEU A 111 -10.73 -0.62 -13.47
N LYS A 112 -10.36 -1.88 -13.76
CA LYS A 112 -11.33 -2.93 -14.09
C LYS A 112 -12.29 -3.21 -12.92
N LYS A 113 -11.77 -3.31 -11.69
CA LYS A 113 -12.61 -3.47 -10.47
C LYS A 113 -13.56 -2.29 -10.29
N ALA A 114 -13.09 -1.07 -10.55
CA ALA A 114 -13.90 0.15 -10.52
C ALA A 114 -14.92 0.25 -11.67
N GLY A 115 -14.90 -0.67 -12.65
CA GLY A 115 -15.77 -0.59 -13.83
C GLY A 115 -15.40 0.54 -14.79
N ILE A 116 -14.15 1.01 -14.78
CA ILE A 116 -13.60 2.01 -15.69
C ILE A 116 -12.90 1.27 -16.84
N SER A 117 -13.50 1.32 -18.03
CA SER A 117 -12.98 0.65 -19.24
C SER A 117 -12.25 1.63 -20.17
N ARG A 118 -11.36 1.10 -21.02
CA ARG A 118 -10.62 1.88 -22.02
C ARG A 118 -11.52 2.53 -23.08
N ALA A 119 -12.75 2.04 -23.21
CA ALA A 119 -13.74 2.46 -24.20
C ALA A 119 -14.78 3.45 -23.65
N SER A 120 -14.65 3.90 -22.39
CA SER A 120 -15.48 4.99 -21.87
C SER A 120 -14.86 6.33 -22.31
N GLY A 121 -14.91 6.59 -23.61
CA GLY A 121 -14.66 7.88 -24.24
C GLY A 121 -15.96 8.40 -24.83
#